data_AF-A0A4P2QQ74-F1
#
_entry.id   AF-A0A4P2QQ74-F1
#
_cell.length_a   1.000
_cell.length_b   1.000
_cell.length_c   1.000
_cell.angle_alpha   90.00
_cell.angle_beta   90.00
_cell.angle_gamma   90.00
#
_symmetry.space_group_name_H-M   'P 1'
#
loop_
_entity.id
_entity.type
_entity.pdbx_description
1 polymer ?
#
loop_
_entity_poly.entity_id
_entity_poly.type
_entity_poly.pdbx_seq_one_letter_code
_entity_poly.pdbx_strand_id
1 'polypeptide(L)'
;MRVRHVMITAALVSLFAACATSDGGDGGPPVYATVCEARCACEDCSGDNEGLCEAEQEDIEERAEERCQAQHAAYVDCVRLEGRCVDGHHLAEVCNAHAAALLGCLEPKDRDHCPTAGDGVCDEPQGTDTCAAGTDPADCLSFCPYTGNGICDEPEGSGRCPAGTDVDDCKLVPCRSVQDGTCDEPEGTGRCDEGTDVDDCMEATCPEANNGVCDEPEGTGICDEGTDAADCAGEPCPYVNNGECDEPEGTDYCEEGTDAADCAPAPVACDDLDTCGSDSSGCIACANEGSCADELQACLISDDCYFLVQCLVTCADTDDVCVNECLDSYPDGVDTFYNYDTCLNCEQCYYSCGASGVFEC
;
A
#
# COMPACT_ATOMS: atom_id res chain seq x y z
N MET A 1 -32.38 12.21 -49.46
CA MET A 1 -32.32 11.19 -48.39
C MET A 1 -31.71 11.84 -47.17
N ARG A 2 -32.23 11.48 -45.99
CA ARG A 2 -32.33 12.33 -44.79
C ARG A 2 -30.99 12.83 -44.24
N VAL A 3 -30.90 14.15 -44.10
CA VAL A 3 -29.99 14.88 -43.22
C VAL A 3 -30.54 14.73 -41.79
N ARG A 4 -29.77 14.14 -40.87
CA ARG A 4 -30.07 14.21 -39.43
C ARG A 4 -29.39 15.44 -38.85
N HIS A 5 -30.21 16.30 -38.28
CA HIS A 5 -29.83 17.48 -37.53
C HIS A 5 -29.32 17.03 -36.16
N VAL A 6 -28.12 17.49 -35.78
CA VAL A 6 -27.71 17.57 -34.38
C VAL A 6 -28.18 18.94 -33.90
N MET A 7 -29.23 18.97 -33.09
CA MET A 7 -29.65 20.17 -32.36
C MET A 7 -28.77 20.29 -31.11
N ILE A 8 -27.82 21.22 -31.17
CA ILE A 8 -27.21 21.82 -29.98
C ILE A 8 -28.25 22.77 -29.42
N THR A 9 -28.81 22.43 -28.25
CA THR A 9 -29.69 23.34 -27.52
C THR A 9 -28.93 23.78 -26.27
N ALA A 10 -28.38 24.99 -26.34
CA ALA A 10 -27.88 25.70 -25.18
C ALA A 10 -29.07 26.09 -24.28
N ALA A 11 -28.98 25.79 -22.99
CA ALA A 11 -29.76 26.43 -21.96
C ALA A 11 -28.83 26.87 -20.82
N LEU A 12 -28.45 28.15 -20.87
CA LEU A 12 -28.19 28.96 -19.68
C LEU A 12 -29.36 28.80 -18.71
N VAL A 13 -29.10 28.72 -17.39
CA VAL A 13 -29.79 29.47 -16.32
C VAL A 13 -29.28 29.05 -14.92
N SER A 14 -28.86 30.07 -14.16
CA SER A 14 -28.78 30.19 -12.68
C SER A 14 -27.54 29.67 -11.92
N LEU A 15 -26.58 30.58 -11.75
CA LEU A 15 -25.90 30.76 -10.47
C LEU A 15 -26.93 31.02 -9.35
N PHE A 16 -26.97 30.17 -8.34
CA PHE A 16 -27.26 30.59 -6.97
C PHE A 16 -26.27 29.90 -6.03
N ALA A 17 -25.21 30.63 -5.68
CA ALA A 17 -24.50 30.41 -4.44
C ALA A 17 -25.51 30.63 -3.29
N ALA A 18 -25.90 29.54 -2.65
CA ALA A 18 -26.53 29.56 -1.34
C ALA A 18 -25.61 28.81 -0.39
N CYS A 19 -24.64 29.52 0.19
CA CYS A 19 -24.08 29.10 1.47
C CYS A 19 -25.25 29.08 2.46
N ALA A 20 -25.70 27.86 2.80
CA ALA A 20 -26.75 27.65 3.77
C ALA A 20 -26.30 28.25 5.11
N THR A 21 -27.01 29.29 5.51
CA THR A 21 -26.99 29.80 6.87
C THR A 21 -27.70 28.75 7.74
N SER A 22 -27.02 28.34 8.79
CA SER A 22 -27.45 27.39 9.80
C SER A 22 -28.64 27.94 10.60
N ASP A 23 -29.85 27.77 10.06
CA ASP A 23 -31.09 27.93 10.82
C ASP A 23 -31.56 26.54 11.27
N GLY A 24 -31.64 26.34 12.59
CA GLY A 24 -31.83 25.05 13.28
C GLY A 24 -33.20 24.41 13.07
N GLY A 25 -33.50 24.02 11.83
CA GLY A 25 -34.56 23.07 11.51
C GLY A 25 -34.05 21.65 11.66
N ASP A 26 -34.87 20.80 12.26
CA ASP A 26 -34.70 19.34 12.33
C ASP A 26 -34.73 18.76 10.91
N GLY A 27 -33.63 18.97 10.18
CA GLY A 27 -33.45 18.56 8.80
C GLY A 27 -32.91 17.14 8.79
N GLY A 28 -33.71 16.21 8.29
CA GLY A 28 -33.19 14.88 7.93
C GLY A 28 -32.00 15.01 6.95
N PRO A 29 -31.19 13.95 6.83
CA PRO A 29 -30.05 13.95 5.91
C PRO A 29 -30.50 14.35 4.50
N PRO A 30 -29.70 15.16 3.78
CA PRO A 30 -30.01 15.54 2.41
C PRO A 30 -30.16 14.27 1.55
N VAL A 31 -31.26 14.19 0.79
CA VAL A 31 -31.47 13.11 -0.17
C VAL A 31 -31.09 13.64 -1.54
N TYR A 32 -30.00 13.12 -2.08
CA TYR A 32 -29.50 13.49 -3.41
C TYR A 32 -30.25 12.73 -4.51
N ALA A 33 -30.36 13.31 -5.71
CA ALA A 33 -31.02 12.67 -6.85
C ALA A 33 -30.13 11.61 -7.52
N THR A 34 -28.81 11.79 -7.50
CA THR A 34 -27.82 10.90 -8.10
C THR A 34 -26.62 10.69 -7.18
N VAL A 35 -25.80 9.66 -7.46
CA VAL A 35 -24.51 9.44 -6.79
C VAL A 35 -23.57 10.63 -7.01
N CYS A 36 -23.55 11.18 -8.23
CA CYS A 36 -22.70 12.31 -8.57
C CYS A 36 -23.10 13.57 -7.81
N GLU A 37 -24.39 13.84 -7.64
CA GLU A 37 -24.84 14.99 -6.85
C GLU A 37 -24.41 14.85 -5.38
N ALA A 38 -24.49 13.63 -4.81
CA ALA A 38 -24.03 13.37 -3.44
C ALA A 38 -22.53 13.62 -3.28
N ARG A 39 -21.72 13.12 -4.22
CA ARG A 39 -20.26 13.28 -4.22
C ARG A 39 -19.84 14.73 -4.45
N CYS A 40 -20.42 15.38 -5.46
CA CYS A 40 -20.12 16.77 -5.79
C CYS A 40 -20.49 17.74 -4.65
N ALA A 41 -21.54 17.44 -3.89
CA ALA A 41 -21.90 18.22 -2.71
C ALA A 41 -20.86 18.15 -1.58
N CYS A 42 -20.08 17.06 -1.48
CA CYS A 42 -18.98 16.96 -0.52
C CYS A 42 -17.68 17.60 -1.03
N GLU A 43 -17.34 17.35 -2.30
CA GLU A 43 -16.02 17.64 -2.88
C GLU A 43 -15.93 19.00 -3.59
N ASP A 44 -17.01 19.79 -3.60
CA ASP A 44 -17.10 21.07 -4.33
C ASP A 44 -16.67 20.92 -5.81
N CYS A 45 -17.20 19.88 -6.46
CA CYS A 45 -16.80 19.54 -7.82
C CYS A 45 -17.06 20.71 -8.80
N SER A 46 -16.09 20.97 -9.67
CA SER A 46 -16.29 21.80 -10.84
C SER A 46 -17.23 21.10 -11.84
N GLY A 47 -17.89 21.85 -12.73
CA GLY A 47 -18.84 21.27 -13.69
C GLY A 47 -18.22 20.23 -14.64
N ASP A 48 -16.90 20.24 -14.84
CA ASP A 48 -16.20 19.22 -15.63
C ASP A 48 -16.10 17.88 -14.88
N ASN A 49 -15.93 17.92 -13.55
CA ASN A 49 -15.88 16.72 -12.70
C ASN A 49 -17.26 16.07 -12.54
N GLU A 50 -18.33 16.87 -12.49
CA GLU A 50 -19.71 16.38 -12.48
C GLU A 50 -20.01 15.57 -13.76
N GLY A 51 -19.61 16.10 -14.92
CA GLY A 51 -19.78 15.41 -16.20
C GLY A 51 -19.00 14.11 -16.34
N LEU A 52 -17.78 14.04 -15.77
CA LEU A 52 -17.01 12.79 -15.73
C LEU A 52 -17.68 11.74 -14.84
N CYS A 53 -18.17 12.14 -13.67
CA CYS A 53 -18.89 11.24 -12.78
C CYS A 53 -20.17 10.70 -13.44
N GLU A 54 -20.95 11.55 -14.12
CA GLU A 54 -22.15 11.11 -14.83
C GLU A 54 -21.84 10.09 -15.93
N ALA A 55 -20.75 10.31 -16.68
CA ALA A 55 -20.30 9.37 -17.71
C ALA A 55 -19.85 8.02 -17.13
N GLU A 56 -19.17 8.01 -15.98
CA GLU A 56 -18.80 6.78 -15.28
C GLU A 56 -20.03 6.02 -14.77
N GLN A 57 -21.02 6.73 -14.21
CA GLN A 57 -22.28 6.12 -13.77
C GLN A 57 -23.07 5.52 -14.95
N GLU A 58 -23.09 6.19 -16.10
CA GLU A 58 -23.74 5.65 -17.31
C GLU A 58 -23.06 4.37 -17.81
N ASP A 59 -21.71 4.30 -17.81
CA ASP A 59 -20.98 3.07 -18.18
C ASP A 59 -21.27 1.92 -17.21
N ILE A 60 -21.29 2.19 -15.90
CA ILE A 60 -21.64 1.19 -14.88
C ILE A 60 -23.08 0.72 -15.07
N GLU A 61 -24.02 1.63 -15.33
CA GLU A 61 -25.43 1.30 -15.58
C GLU A 61 -25.58 0.43 -16.84
N GLU A 62 -24.97 0.82 -17.96
CA GLU A 62 -25.00 0.03 -19.22
C GLU A 62 -24.44 -1.38 -19.01
N ARG A 63 -23.34 -1.52 -18.27
CA ARG A 63 -22.77 -2.82 -17.92
C ARG A 63 -23.65 -3.63 -16.97
N ALA A 64 -24.38 -2.96 -16.07
CA ALA A 64 -25.27 -3.60 -15.12
C ALA A 64 -26.63 -4.02 -15.71
N GLU A 65 -27.07 -3.38 -16.81
CA GLU A 65 -28.43 -3.48 -17.37
C GLU A 65 -28.88 -4.91 -17.70
N GLU A 66 -27.98 -5.85 -18.01
CA GLU A 66 -28.37 -7.21 -18.39
C GLU A 66 -28.50 -8.19 -17.22
N ARG A 67 -27.71 -8.02 -16.15
CA ARG A 67 -27.57 -9.06 -15.10
C ARG A 67 -27.47 -8.53 -13.67
N CYS A 68 -27.11 -7.26 -13.47
CA CYS A 68 -26.70 -6.71 -12.17
C CYS A 68 -27.55 -5.53 -11.72
N GLN A 69 -28.71 -5.31 -12.35
CA GLN A 69 -29.59 -4.17 -12.05
C GLN A 69 -29.95 -4.07 -10.56
N ALA A 70 -30.15 -5.21 -9.87
CA ALA A 70 -30.52 -5.21 -8.45
C ALA A 70 -29.36 -4.73 -7.56
N GLN A 71 -28.15 -5.23 -7.83
CA GLN A 71 -26.94 -4.85 -7.11
C GLN A 71 -26.57 -3.38 -7.40
N HIS A 72 -26.72 -2.95 -8.65
CA HIS A 72 -26.48 -1.57 -9.05
C HIS A 72 -27.44 -0.62 -8.34
N ALA A 73 -28.74 -0.93 -8.34
CA ALA A 73 -29.73 -0.13 -7.63
C ALA A 73 -29.47 -0.06 -6.12
N ALA A 74 -29.10 -1.18 -5.50
CA ALA A 74 -28.77 -1.21 -4.07
C ALA A 74 -27.54 -0.37 -3.73
N TYR A 75 -26.49 -0.42 -4.57
CA TYR A 75 -25.30 0.42 -4.42
C TYR A 75 -25.64 1.91 -4.56
N VAL A 76 -26.36 2.28 -5.62
CA VAL A 76 -26.78 3.67 -5.86
C VAL A 76 -27.65 4.21 -4.71
N ASP A 77 -28.61 3.41 -4.23
CA ASP A 77 -29.47 3.81 -3.12
C ASP A 77 -28.67 3.98 -1.82
N CYS A 78 -27.74 3.07 -1.51
CA CYS A 78 -26.88 3.20 -0.33
C CYS A 78 -26.04 4.47 -0.40
N VAL A 79 -25.36 4.73 -1.53
CA VAL A 79 -24.50 5.90 -1.69
C VAL A 79 -25.30 7.20 -1.53
N ARG A 80 -26.51 7.26 -2.07
CA ARG A 80 -27.39 8.44 -1.98
C ARG A 80 -27.98 8.69 -0.60
N LEU A 81 -28.20 7.64 0.19
CA LEU A 81 -28.92 7.72 1.47
C LEU A 81 -27.98 7.68 2.68
N GLU A 82 -26.85 6.98 2.57
CA GLU A 82 -25.95 6.66 3.68
C GLU A 82 -24.52 7.19 3.46
N GLY A 83 -24.20 7.67 2.26
CA GLY A 83 -22.94 8.38 2.00
C GLY A 83 -22.76 9.59 2.92
N ARG A 84 -21.52 9.81 3.39
CA ARG A 84 -21.19 10.90 4.31
C ARG A 84 -20.03 11.73 3.78
N CYS A 85 -20.10 13.05 3.99
CA CYS A 85 -18.95 13.92 3.76
C CYS A 85 -18.05 13.91 5.00
N VAL A 86 -16.78 13.55 4.84
CA VAL A 86 -15.75 13.69 5.88
C VAL A 86 -14.59 14.47 5.28
N ASP A 87 -14.27 15.62 5.89
CA ASP A 87 -13.18 16.50 5.47
C ASP A 87 -13.18 16.90 3.98
N GLY A 88 -14.38 17.09 3.42
CA GLY A 88 -14.55 17.45 2.00
C GLY A 88 -14.51 16.27 1.03
N HIS A 89 -14.46 15.04 1.53
CA HIS A 89 -14.51 13.83 0.71
C HIS A 89 -15.79 13.04 0.94
N HIS A 90 -16.37 12.50 -0.13
CA HIS A 90 -17.55 11.65 -0.02
C HIS A 90 -17.13 10.21 0.31
N LEU A 91 -17.31 9.79 1.57
CA LEU A 91 -17.02 8.43 2.00
C LEU A 91 -18.26 7.53 1.82
N ALA A 92 -18.10 6.49 1.02
CA ALA A 92 -19.10 5.44 0.78
C ALA A 92 -18.72 4.11 1.45
N GLU A 93 -17.86 4.12 2.47
CA GLU A 93 -17.38 2.91 3.17
C GLU A 93 -18.53 2.06 3.73
N VAL A 94 -19.59 2.72 4.21
CA VAL A 94 -20.83 2.06 4.67
C VAL A 94 -21.51 1.26 3.55
N CYS A 95 -21.23 1.58 2.29
CA CYS A 95 -21.77 0.93 1.11
C CYS A 95 -20.81 -0.11 0.49
N ASN A 96 -19.69 -0.43 1.15
CA ASN A 96 -18.71 -1.40 0.63
C ASN A 96 -19.32 -2.76 0.32
N ALA A 97 -20.27 -3.25 1.13
CA ALA A 97 -20.97 -4.50 0.87
C ALA A 97 -21.77 -4.46 -0.45
N HIS A 98 -22.46 -3.35 -0.72
CA HIS A 98 -23.19 -3.17 -1.98
C HIS A 98 -22.25 -2.98 -3.18
N ALA A 99 -21.12 -2.29 -2.99
CA ALA A 99 -20.10 -2.13 -4.01
C ALA A 99 -19.48 -3.48 -4.40
N ALA A 100 -19.13 -4.32 -3.41
CA ALA A 100 -18.61 -5.67 -3.61
C ALA A 100 -19.62 -6.56 -4.36
N ALA A 101 -20.90 -6.52 -3.95
CA ALA A 101 -21.96 -7.27 -4.63
C ALA A 101 -22.14 -6.85 -6.09
N LEU A 102 -22.03 -5.55 -6.39
CA LEU A 102 -22.08 -5.02 -7.76
C LEU A 102 -20.87 -5.47 -8.57
N LEU A 103 -19.65 -5.31 -8.04
CA LEU A 103 -18.41 -5.72 -8.71
C LEU A 103 -18.38 -7.22 -9.03
N GLY A 104 -18.72 -8.07 -8.05
CA GLY A 104 -18.79 -9.52 -8.26
C GLY A 104 -19.84 -9.93 -9.31
N CYS A 105 -20.87 -9.11 -9.51
CA CYS A 105 -21.83 -9.32 -10.58
C CYS A 105 -21.33 -8.83 -11.95
N LEU A 106 -20.70 -7.65 -12.02
CA LEU A 106 -20.21 -7.01 -13.25
C LEU A 106 -19.02 -7.74 -13.87
N GLU A 107 -18.15 -8.31 -13.04
CA GLU A 107 -16.96 -9.04 -13.47
C GLU A 107 -17.03 -10.50 -13.04
N PRO A 108 -17.90 -11.32 -13.66
CA PRO A 108 -17.90 -12.75 -13.42
C PRO A 108 -16.68 -13.35 -14.11
N LYS A 109 -15.48 -13.12 -13.57
CA LYS A 109 -14.29 -13.89 -13.96
C LYS A 109 -14.50 -15.33 -13.51
N ASP A 110 -14.10 -16.23 -14.40
CA ASP A 110 -14.30 -17.67 -14.38
C ASP A 110 -14.37 -18.32 -12.99
N ARG A 111 -15.58 -18.73 -12.58
CA ARG A 111 -15.93 -19.85 -11.67
C ARG A 111 -15.32 -19.92 -10.25
N ASP A 112 -14.55 -18.93 -9.79
CA ASP A 112 -14.01 -18.88 -8.42
C ASP A 112 -14.57 -17.67 -7.65
N HIS A 113 -15.90 -17.45 -7.69
CA HIS A 113 -16.56 -16.46 -6.83
C HIS A 113 -17.54 -17.15 -5.89
N CYS A 114 -17.48 -16.76 -4.61
CA CYS A 114 -18.38 -17.25 -3.60
C CYS A 114 -19.79 -16.70 -3.84
N PRO A 115 -20.82 -17.53 -4.02
CA PRO A 115 -22.19 -17.06 -4.27
C PRO A 115 -22.80 -16.31 -3.08
N THR A 116 -22.17 -16.41 -1.91
CA THR A 116 -22.57 -15.78 -0.65
C THR A 116 -21.68 -14.61 -0.25
N ALA A 117 -20.74 -14.19 -1.10
CA ALA A 117 -19.92 -13.02 -0.81
C ALA A 117 -20.76 -11.75 -0.55
N GLY A 118 -20.53 -11.12 0.60
CA GLY A 118 -21.25 -9.93 1.06
C GLY A 118 -22.57 -10.21 1.78
N ASP A 119 -22.83 -11.45 2.21
CA ASP A 119 -24.02 -11.82 2.99
C ASP A 119 -23.85 -11.69 4.51
N GLY A 120 -22.65 -11.29 4.94
CA GLY A 120 -22.27 -11.11 6.33
C GLY A 120 -21.84 -12.39 7.03
N VAL A 121 -21.66 -13.50 6.30
CA VAL A 121 -21.14 -14.76 6.82
C VAL A 121 -19.88 -15.11 6.06
N CYS A 122 -18.74 -15.15 6.76
CA CYS A 122 -17.49 -15.63 6.18
C CYS A 122 -17.65 -17.10 5.75
N ASP A 123 -17.67 -17.34 4.44
CA ASP A 123 -17.91 -18.65 3.84
C ASP A 123 -16.64 -19.31 3.30
N GLU A 124 -15.48 -18.66 3.46
CA GLU A 124 -14.15 -19.20 3.16
C GLU A 124 -13.69 -20.28 4.16
N PRO A 125 -12.51 -20.92 3.96
CA PRO A 125 -12.03 -21.99 4.85
C PRO A 125 -11.84 -21.58 6.33
N GLN A 126 -11.65 -20.29 6.61
CA GLN A 126 -11.59 -19.74 7.97
C GLN A 126 -12.99 -19.55 8.60
N GLY A 127 -14.06 -19.70 7.83
CA GLY A 127 -15.45 -19.59 8.25
C GLY A 127 -16.24 -20.87 8.02
N THR A 128 -17.25 -20.87 7.14
CA THR A 128 -18.10 -22.05 6.90
C THR A 128 -17.52 -23.08 5.93
N ASP A 129 -16.41 -22.76 5.25
CA ASP A 129 -15.76 -23.61 4.24
C ASP A 129 -16.70 -24.01 3.08
N THR A 130 -17.62 -23.12 2.72
CA THR A 130 -18.52 -23.32 1.57
C THR A 130 -18.01 -22.64 0.30
N CYS A 131 -16.99 -21.79 0.43
CA CYS A 131 -16.34 -21.03 -0.62
C CYS A 131 -14.81 -21.19 -0.59
N ALA A 132 -14.17 -20.99 -1.74
CA ALA A 132 -12.72 -21.05 -1.82
C ALA A 132 -12.07 -19.84 -1.13
N ALA A 133 -10.86 -19.99 -0.61
CA ALA A 133 -10.12 -18.88 0.00
C ALA A 133 -9.92 -17.73 -1.01
N GLY A 134 -10.10 -16.48 -0.56
CA GLY A 134 -10.04 -15.27 -1.37
C GLY A 134 -11.29 -14.97 -2.22
N THR A 135 -12.38 -15.74 -2.09
CA THR A 135 -13.62 -15.59 -2.88
C THR A 135 -14.79 -14.97 -2.11
N ASP A 136 -14.66 -14.83 -0.79
CA ASP A 136 -15.53 -14.08 0.13
C ASP A 136 -14.71 -13.25 1.17
N PRO A 137 -13.80 -12.37 0.71
CA PRO A 137 -13.01 -11.55 1.62
C PRO A 137 -13.84 -10.46 2.31
N ALA A 138 -14.96 -10.05 1.70
CA ALA A 138 -15.80 -8.96 2.22
C ALA A 138 -16.42 -9.33 3.57
N ASP A 139 -16.89 -10.57 3.73
CA ASP A 139 -17.47 -11.04 4.98
C ASP A 139 -16.39 -11.54 5.96
N CYS A 140 -15.28 -12.07 5.45
CA CYS A 140 -14.18 -12.58 6.28
C CYS A 140 -13.27 -11.50 6.89
N LEU A 141 -13.16 -10.32 6.29
CA LEU A 141 -12.33 -9.23 6.84
C LEU A 141 -13.01 -8.44 7.99
N SER A 142 -14.31 -8.68 8.27
CA SER A 142 -15.11 -7.71 9.04
C SER A 142 -15.91 -8.25 10.23
N PHE A 143 -15.72 -9.49 10.71
CA PHE A 143 -16.70 -10.11 11.63
C PHE A 143 -16.25 -10.48 13.05
N CYS A 144 -15.28 -9.74 13.63
CA CYS A 144 -15.22 -9.62 15.08
C CYS A 144 -15.57 -8.17 15.47
N PRO A 145 -16.69 -7.92 16.20
CA PRO A 145 -17.03 -6.57 16.68
C PRO A 145 -15.96 -5.95 17.59
N TYR A 146 -14.99 -6.78 17.97
CA TYR A 146 -13.91 -6.47 18.84
C TYR A 146 -12.58 -6.29 18.11
N THR A 147 -12.51 -6.48 16.78
CA THR A 147 -11.31 -6.20 16.00
C THR A 147 -10.84 -4.76 16.18
N GLY A 148 -9.55 -4.59 16.48
CA GLY A 148 -8.91 -3.28 16.67
C GLY A 148 -9.22 -2.64 18.02
N ASN A 149 -9.71 -3.40 18.99
CA ASN A 149 -9.95 -2.91 20.35
C ASN A 149 -8.72 -3.04 21.27
N GLY A 150 -7.63 -3.64 20.77
CA GLY A 150 -6.38 -3.88 21.48
C GLY A 150 -6.39 -5.10 22.41
N ILE A 151 -7.37 -6.00 22.30
CA ILE A 151 -7.50 -7.23 23.10
C ILE A 151 -7.73 -8.38 22.14
N CYS A 152 -6.83 -9.36 22.13
CA CYS A 152 -7.06 -10.59 21.40
C CYS A 152 -8.30 -11.33 21.94
N ASP A 153 -9.38 -11.31 21.16
CA ASP A 153 -10.70 -11.85 21.47
C ASP A 153 -10.93 -13.22 20.80
N GLU A 154 -9.94 -13.76 20.07
CA GLU A 154 -9.92 -15.13 19.51
C GLU A 154 -9.89 -16.24 20.59
N PRO A 155 -10.05 -17.53 20.22
CA PRO A 155 -10.10 -18.64 21.18
C PRO A 155 -8.87 -18.75 22.09
N GLU A 156 -7.68 -18.36 21.62
CA GLU A 156 -6.45 -18.28 22.41
C GLU A 156 -6.43 -17.09 23.39
N GLY A 157 -7.26 -16.08 23.15
CA GLY A 157 -7.43 -14.90 23.99
C GLY A 157 -8.71 -14.94 24.83
N SER A 158 -9.63 -14.00 24.62
CA SER A 158 -10.86 -13.91 25.41
C SER A 158 -11.97 -14.89 24.97
N GLY A 159 -11.86 -15.47 23.76
CA GLY A 159 -12.82 -16.40 23.19
C GLY A 159 -14.17 -15.78 22.81
N ARG A 160 -14.20 -14.47 22.55
CA ARG A 160 -15.38 -13.73 22.09
C ARG A 160 -15.53 -13.72 20.57
N CYS A 161 -14.47 -14.06 19.84
CA CYS A 161 -14.41 -14.08 18.40
C CYS A 161 -13.92 -15.45 17.90
N PRO A 162 -14.38 -15.90 16.72
CA PRO A 162 -13.83 -17.06 16.04
C PRO A 162 -12.33 -16.88 15.74
N ALA A 163 -11.59 -17.99 15.59
CA ALA A 163 -10.18 -17.93 15.23
C ALA A 163 -9.99 -17.27 13.84
N GLY A 164 -8.98 -16.42 13.69
CA GLY A 164 -8.67 -15.68 12.47
C GLY A 164 -9.55 -14.44 12.19
N THR A 165 -10.42 -14.03 13.10
CA THR A 165 -11.32 -12.87 12.91
C THR A 165 -10.92 -11.62 13.68
N ASP A 166 -9.97 -11.73 14.60
CA ASP A 166 -9.43 -10.64 15.40
C ASP A 166 -7.89 -10.61 15.32
N VAL A 167 -7.42 -10.85 14.10
CA VAL A 167 -5.99 -10.98 13.80
C VAL A 167 -5.22 -9.69 14.03
N ASP A 168 -5.87 -8.52 13.97
CA ASP A 168 -5.20 -7.24 14.19
C ASP A 168 -4.83 -7.05 15.67
N ASP A 169 -5.69 -7.48 16.60
CA ASP A 169 -5.38 -7.47 18.04
C ASP A 169 -4.58 -8.70 18.46
N CYS A 170 -4.75 -9.84 17.79
CA CYS A 170 -4.04 -11.09 18.08
C CYS A 170 -2.67 -11.24 17.42
N LYS A 171 -2.32 -10.46 16.38
CA LYS A 171 -0.93 -10.36 15.90
C LYS A 171 -0.01 -9.73 16.95
N LEU A 172 -0.61 -9.02 17.89
CA LEU A 172 0.05 -8.41 19.03
C LEU A 172 -0.27 -9.19 20.30
N VAL A 173 -0.27 -10.53 20.35
CA VAL A 173 -0.42 -11.21 21.66
C VAL A 173 0.76 -10.76 22.52
N PRO A 174 0.56 -9.84 23.49
CA PRO A 174 1.66 -9.45 24.33
C PRO A 174 1.79 -10.61 25.29
N CYS A 175 2.99 -11.15 25.44
CA CYS A 175 3.22 -12.01 26.56
C CYS A 175 2.73 -11.31 27.84
N ARG A 176 2.09 -12.04 28.76
CA ARG A 176 1.53 -11.41 29.97
C ARG A 176 2.57 -10.62 30.78
N SER A 177 3.84 -10.94 30.56
CA SER A 177 5.00 -10.35 31.21
C SER A 177 5.65 -9.21 30.43
N VAL A 178 5.10 -8.74 29.30
CA VAL A 178 5.70 -7.61 28.57
C VAL A 178 5.95 -6.40 29.49
N GLN A 179 7.16 -5.87 29.45
CA GLN A 179 7.65 -4.72 30.23
C GLN A 179 7.69 -4.97 31.74
N ASP A 180 7.86 -6.23 32.17
CA ASP A 180 8.12 -6.57 33.57
C ASP A 180 9.61 -6.47 33.97
N GLY A 181 10.47 -6.17 32.99
CA GLY A 181 11.92 -6.04 33.12
C GLY A 181 12.63 -7.39 33.12
N THR A 182 11.97 -8.46 32.68
CA THR A 182 12.53 -9.80 32.54
C THR A 182 12.22 -10.32 31.16
N CYS A 183 13.24 -10.64 30.38
CA CYS A 183 13.06 -11.39 29.15
C CYS A 183 12.41 -12.75 29.46
N ASP A 184 11.17 -12.94 29.02
CA ASP A 184 10.36 -14.12 29.26
C ASP A 184 10.19 -14.96 27.97
N GLU A 185 10.80 -14.58 26.84
CA GLU A 185 10.93 -15.38 25.60
C GLU A 185 11.72 -16.69 25.82
N PRO A 186 11.78 -17.62 24.84
CA PRO A 186 12.50 -18.89 24.97
C PRO A 186 13.96 -18.76 25.42
N GLU A 187 14.61 -17.65 25.05
CA GLU A 187 15.99 -17.28 25.39
C GLU A 187 16.10 -16.75 26.83
N GLY A 188 14.98 -16.33 27.42
CA GLY A 188 14.86 -15.86 28.79
C GLY A 188 14.23 -16.90 29.72
N THR A 189 13.07 -16.59 30.33
CA THR A 189 12.40 -17.54 31.24
C THR A 189 11.52 -18.59 30.56
N GLY A 190 11.30 -18.48 29.24
CA GLY A 190 10.50 -19.40 28.43
C GLY A 190 9.01 -19.41 28.81
N ARG A 191 8.47 -18.28 29.23
CA ARG A 191 7.05 -18.07 29.54
C ARG A 191 6.28 -17.44 28.38
N CYS A 192 6.98 -16.89 27.40
CA CYS A 192 6.49 -16.24 26.20
C CYS A 192 6.95 -17.02 24.96
N ASP A 193 6.19 -16.91 23.89
CA ASP A 193 6.63 -17.36 22.56
C ASP A 193 7.62 -16.34 21.99
N GLU A 194 8.50 -16.77 21.08
CA GLU A 194 9.51 -15.93 20.42
C GLU A 194 8.86 -14.71 19.74
N GLY A 195 9.41 -13.51 19.96
CA GLY A 195 8.91 -12.25 19.42
C GLY A 195 7.75 -11.61 20.19
N THR A 196 7.32 -12.16 21.32
CA THR A 196 6.18 -11.67 22.12
C THR A 196 6.55 -10.90 23.40
N ASP A 197 7.84 -10.83 23.74
CA ASP A 197 8.41 -10.07 24.86
C ASP A 197 9.71 -9.33 24.48
N VAL A 198 9.73 -8.83 23.24
CA VAL A 198 10.86 -8.11 22.66
C VAL A 198 11.29 -6.87 23.45
N ASP A 199 10.37 -6.18 24.12
CA ASP A 199 10.69 -4.95 24.87
C ASP A 199 11.62 -5.23 26.07
N ASP A 200 11.39 -6.32 26.81
CA ASP A 200 12.26 -6.72 27.93
C ASP A 200 13.48 -7.51 27.46
N CYS A 201 13.37 -8.25 26.36
CA CYS A 201 14.50 -8.97 25.77
C CYS A 201 15.48 -8.07 25.02
N MET A 202 15.04 -6.88 24.57
CA MET A 202 15.94 -5.86 24.05
C MET A 202 16.73 -5.12 25.14
N GLU A 203 16.34 -5.23 26.41
CA GLU A 203 17.09 -4.62 27.52
C GLU A 203 18.21 -5.57 27.99
N ALA A 204 19.45 -5.16 27.72
CA ALA A 204 20.68 -5.86 28.08
C ALA A 204 20.70 -6.40 29.52
N THR A 205 20.50 -7.71 29.68
CA THR A 205 20.53 -8.38 31.00
C THR A 205 21.95 -8.76 31.44
N CYS A 206 22.93 -8.74 30.54
CA CYS A 206 24.34 -8.96 30.86
C CYS A 206 25.06 -7.63 31.22
N PRO A 207 25.90 -7.59 32.28
CA PRO A 207 26.68 -6.40 32.63
C PRO A 207 27.65 -5.92 31.54
N GLU A 208 28.01 -6.82 30.64
CA GLU A 208 28.94 -6.59 29.53
C GLU A 208 28.21 -6.39 28.19
N ALA A 209 26.88 -6.43 28.16
CA ALA A 209 26.15 -6.26 26.91
C ALA A 209 26.33 -4.86 26.31
N ASN A 210 26.54 -4.80 25.00
CA ASN A 210 26.88 -3.58 24.23
C ASN A 210 28.27 -2.99 24.56
N ASN A 211 29.24 -3.82 24.96
CA ASN A 211 30.64 -3.40 25.13
C ASN A 211 31.46 -3.53 23.82
N GLY A 212 30.86 -4.04 22.75
CA GLY A 212 31.47 -4.26 21.44
C GLY A 212 32.29 -5.55 21.34
N VAL A 213 32.10 -6.48 22.26
CA VAL A 213 32.72 -7.82 22.27
C VAL A 213 31.61 -8.82 22.47
N CYS A 214 31.46 -9.76 21.53
CA CYS A 214 30.51 -10.86 21.71
C CYS A 214 30.91 -11.69 22.95
N ASP A 215 30.13 -11.58 24.01
CA ASP A 215 30.37 -12.21 25.30
C ASP A 215 29.46 -13.43 25.56
N GLU A 216 28.60 -13.79 24.60
CA GLU A 216 27.78 -15.02 24.58
C GLU A 216 28.63 -16.31 24.43
N PRO A 217 28.05 -17.53 24.54
CA PRO A 217 28.80 -18.79 24.47
C PRO A 217 29.65 -18.98 23.20
N GLU A 218 29.25 -18.36 22.09
CA GLU A 218 29.95 -18.34 20.80
C GLU A 218 31.18 -17.43 20.83
N GLY A 219 31.19 -16.44 21.72
CA GLY A 219 32.27 -15.49 21.95
C GLY A 219 33.10 -15.81 23.20
N THR A 220 33.08 -14.93 24.21
CA THR A 220 33.88 -15.13 25.44
C THR A 220 33.22 -16.05 26.48
N GLY A 221 31.91 -16.29 26.38
CA GLY A 221 31.12 -17.10 27.31
C GLY A 221 30.94 -16.48 28.70
N ILE A 222 30.97 -15.16 28.79
CA ILE A 222 30.72 -14.38 30.02
C ILE A 222 29.21 -14.14 30.23
N CYS A 223 28.48 -13.94 29.14
CA CYS A 223 27.04 -13.74 29.07
C CYS A 223 26.31 -15.05 28.72
N ASP A 224 25.07 -15.19 29.17
CA ASP A 224 24.19 -16.28 28.72
C ASP A 224 23.73 -15.99 27.28
N GLU A 225 23.39 -17.03 26.50
CA GLU A 225 22.92 -16.91 25.11
C GLU A 225 21.71 -15.94 25.01
N GLY A 226 21.72 -15.04 24.01
CA GLY A 226 20.70 -14.00 23.80
C GLY A 226 20.87 -12.74 24.66
N THR A 227 21.76 -12.73 25.66
CA THR A 227 21.90 -11.59 26.59
C THR A 227 22.92 -10.53 26.16
N ASP A 228 23.70 -10.81 25.12
CA ASP A 228 24.62 -9.89 24.45
C ASP A 228 24.50 -9.97 22.91
N ALA A 229 23.28 -10.25 22.46
CA ALA A 229 22.96 -10.43 21.05
C ALA A 229 23.30 -9.19 20.20
N ALA A 230 23.33 -7.99 20.78
CA ALA A 230 23.69 -6.77 20.06
C ALA A 230 25.18 -6.74 19.63
N ASP A 231 26.09 -7.26 20.46
CA ASP A 231 27.50 -7.39 20.10
C ASP A 231 27.79 -8.69 19.34
N CYS A 232 26.95 -9.72 19.51
CA CYS A 232 27.03 -11.02 18.84
C CYS A 232 26.27 -11.10 17.51
N ALA A 233 25.46 -10.09 17.15
CA ALA A 233 24.73 -9.99 15.87
C ALA A 233 25.65 -9.84 14.64
N GLY A 234 26.95 -10.05 14.80
CA GLY A 234 27.88 -10.42 13.76
C GLY A 234 29.29 -10.44 14.31
N GLU A 235 30.01 -11.54 14.17
CA GLU A 235 31.46 -11.42 13.99
C GLU A 235 31.63 -10.72 12.64
N PRO A 236 32.10 -9.47 12.58
CA PRO A 236 32.33 -8.84 11.30
C PRO A 236 33.42 -9.67 10.63
N CYS A 237 33.09 -10.29 9.50
CA CYS A 237 34.14 -10.82 8.65
C CYS A 237 35.19 -9.70 8.48
N PRO A 238 36.49 -9.95 8.68
CA PRO A 238 37.51 -8.90 8.59
C PRO A 238 37.56 -8.21 7.22
N TYR A 239 36.82 -8.76 6.26
CA TYR A 239 36.74 -8.36 4.89
C TYR A 239 35.37 -7.79 4.47
N VAL A 240 34.42 -7.60 5.39
CA VAL A 240 33.11 -6.99 5.07
C VAL A 240 33.26 -5.63 4.37
N ASN A 241 32.49 -5.40 3.30
CA ASN A 241 32.40 -4.12 2.58
C ASN A 241 33.76 -3.63 2.01
N ASN A 242 34.61 -4.55 1.56
CA ASN A 242 35.87 -4.21 0.91
C ASN A 242 35.76 -4.13 -0.63
N GLY A 243 34.59 -4.45 -1.19
CA GLY A 243 34.29 -4.44 -2.62
C GLY A 243 34.65 -5.73 -3.36
N GLU A 244 35.03 -6.79 -2.66
CA GLU A 244 35.15 -8.15 -3.17
C GLU A 244 34.16 -9.04 -2.41
N CYS A 245 33.39 -9.87 -3.12
CA CYS A 245 32.57 -10.88 -2.45
C CYS A 245 33.49 -11.90 -1.75
N ASP A 246 33.47 -11.93 -0.42
CA ASP A 246 34.33 -12.79 0.38
C ASP A 246 33.62 -14.02 0.97
N GLU A 247 32.33 -14.22 0.68
CA GLU A 247 31.55 -15.43 1.00
C GLU A 247 31.92 -16.64 0.10
N PRO A 248 31.35 -17.85 0.31
CA PRO A 248 31.71 -19.06 -0.44
C PRO A 248 31.51 -18.96 -1.97
N GLU A 249 30.64 -18.06 -2.44
CA GLU A 249 30.41 -17.74 -3.85
C GLU A 249 31.54 -16.88 -4.46
N GLY A 250 32.39 -16.30 -3.62
CA GLY A 250 33.48 -15.40 -3.96
C GLY A 250 34.86 -15.93 -3.54
N THR A 251 35.53 -15.26 -2.60
CA THR A 251 36.90 -15.60 -2.17
C THR A 251 36.97 -16.62 -1.03
N ASP A 252 35.85 -16.93 -0.35
CA ASP A 252 35.73 -17.89 0.76
C ASP A 252 36.56 -17.49 2.01
N TYR A 253 36.64 -16.18 2.31
CA TYR A 253 37.22 -15.64 3.56
C TYR A 253 36.19 -15.31 4.64
N CYS A 254 34.91 -15.28 4.29
CA CYS A 254 33.76 -14.97 5.14
C CYS A 254 32.79 -16.16 5.16
N GLU A 255 32.07 -16.34 6.28
CA GLU A 255 30.95 -17.29 6.32
C GLU A 255 29.76 -16.74 5.53
N GLU A 256 28.90 -17.61 4.99
CA GLU A 256 27.70 -17.23 4.22
C GLU A 256 26.82 -16.27 5.03
N GLY A 257 26.42 -15.15 4.43
CA GLY A 257 25.63 -14.09 5.04
C GLY A 257 26.43 -13.01 5.79
N THR A 258 27.75 -13.15 5.94
CA THR A 258 28.58 -12.18 6.69
C THR A 258 29.20 -11.08 5.82
N ASP A 259 29.23 -11.24 4.49
CA ASP A 259 29.71 -10.24 3.52
C ASP A 259 28.72 -10.07 2.35
N ALA A 260 27.43 -10.19 2.68
CA ALA A 260 26.34 -10.14 1.71
C ALA A 260 26.27 -8.81 0.91
N ALA A 261 26.86 -7.73 1.41
CA ALA A 261 26.87 -6.44 0.72
C ALA A 261 27.79 -6.44 -0.51
N ASP A 262 28.94 -7.10 -0.45
CA ASP A 262 29.85 -7.27 -1.60
C ASP A 262 29.51 -8.52 -2.44
N CYS A 263 28.84 -9.50 -1.83
CA CYS A 263 28.35 -10.72 -2.47
C CYS A 263 26.96 -10.62 -3.08
N ALA A 264 26.22 -9.55 -2.78
CA ALA A 264 25.12 -9.14 -3.61
C ALA A 264 25.65 -9.05 -5.05
N PRO A 265 24.96 -9.65 -6.04
CA PRO A 265 25.42 -9.59 -7.42
C PRO A 265 25.70 -8.13 -7.73
N ALA A 266 26.98 -7.80 -7.96
CA ALA A 266 27.42 -6.44 -8.21
C ALA A 266 26.40 -5.80 -9.15
N PRO A 267 25.89 -4.59 -8.84
CA PRO A 267 24.80 -3.97 -9.58
C PRO A 267 25.11 -4.17 -11.05
N VAL A 268 24.24 -4.93 -11.74
CA VAL A 268 24.45 -5.27 -13.13
C VAL A 268 24.75 -3.95 -13.79
N ALA A 269 25.98 -3.76 -14.30
CA ALA A 269 26.38 -2.48 -14.85
C ALA A 269 25.55 -2.25 -16.12
N CYS A 270 24.37 -1.65 -15.94
CA CYS A 270 23.39 -1.45 -17.00
C CYS A 270 23.92 -0.45 -18.03
N ASP A 271 24.93 0.33 -17.63
CA ASP A 271 25.54 1.38 -18.43
C ASP A 271 26.31 0.88 -19.66
N ASP A 272 26.72 -0.39 -19.69
CA ASP A 272 27.47 -1.00 -20.80
C ASP A 272 26.58 -1.44 -21.98
N LEU A 273 25.27 -1.15 -21.95
CA LEU A 273 24.32 -1.54 -22.99
C LEU A 273 24.33 -0.61 -24.23
N ASP A 274 25.13 0.47 -24.22
CA ASP A 274 25.29 1.46 -25.29
C ASP A 274 23.96 2.09 -25.80
N THR A 275 22.86 1.86 -25.08
CA THR A 275 21.51 2.30 -25.44
C THR A 275 20.70 2.57 -24.18
N CYS A 276 20.21 3.80 -24.02
CA CYS A 276 19.33 4.17 -22.91
C CYS A 276 18.09 3.27 -22.83
N GLY A 277 17.42 3.07 -23.97
CA GLY A 277 16.28 2.15 -24.09
C GLY A 277 14.96 2.71 -23.53
N SER A 278 14.16 1.85 -22.92
CA SER A 278 12.86 2.14 -22.31
C SER A 278 12.61 1.22 -21.12
N ASP A 279 11.41 1.31 -20.53
CA ASP A 279 10.88 0.37 -19.53
C ASP A 279 11.04 -1.14 -19.85
N SER A 280 11.25 -1.50 -21.12
CA SER A 280 11.28 -2.88 -21.61
C SER A 280 12.52 -3.22 -22.45
N SER A 281 13.47 -2.29 -22.59
CA SER A 281 14.75 -2.54 -23.28
C SER A 281 15.86 -1.59 -22.86
N GLY A 282 17.12 -1.95 -23.13
CA GLY A 282 18.28 -1.08 -22.87
C GLY A 282 18.60 -0.91 -21.39
N CYS A 283 19.31 0.17 -21.06
CA CYS A 283 19.77 0.45 -19.71
C CYS A 283 18.62 0.66 -18.71
N ILE A 284 17.56 1.36 -19.11
CA ILE A 284 16.40 1.62 -18.24
C ILE A 284 15.76 0.32 -17.76
N ALA A 285 15.49 -0.64 -18.65
CA ALA A 285 14.93 -1.93 -18.26
C ALA A 285 15.87 -2.73 -17.35
N CYS A 286 17.17 -2.73 -17.64
CA CYS A 286 18.16 -3.38 -16.79
C CYS A 286 18.19 -2.79 -15.37
N ALA A 287 18.15 -1.45 -15.26
CA ALA A 287 18.17 -0.76 -13.97
C ALA A 287 16.87 -1.01 -13.18
N ASN A 288 15.71 -0.99 -13.86
CA ASN A 288 14.41 -1.22 -13.24
C ASN A 288 14.18 -2.67 -12.80
N GLU A 289 14.78 -3.65 -13.49
CA GLU A 289 14.77 -5.07 -13.08
C GLU A 289 15.84 -5.38 -12.03
N GLY A 290 16.76 -4.45 -11.78
CA GLY A 290 17.91 -4.63 -10.90
C GLY A 290 18.01 -3.50 -9.87
N SER A 291 19.09 -2.74 -9.95
CA SER A 291 19.55 -1.85 -8.88
C SER A 291 18.61 -0.68 -8.54
N CYS A 292 17.70 -0.29 -9.43
CA CYS A 292 16.75 0.81 -9.20
C CYS A 292 15.29 0.33 -8.98
N ALA A 293 15.09 -0.97 -8.76
CA ALA A 293 13.76 -1.54 -8.59
C ALA A 293 13.04 -1.00 -7.35
N ASP A 294 13.77 -0.78 -6.26
CA ASP A 294 13.21 -0.31 -4.99
C ASP A 294 12.79 1.17 -5.06
N GLU A 295 13.62 2.03 -5.67
CA GLU A 295 13.30 3.44 -5.90
C GLU A 295 12.11 3.59 -6.86
N LEU A 296 12.05 2.75 -7.90
CA LEU A 296 10.90 2.70 -8.80
C LEU A 296 9.63 2.31 -8.04
N GLN A 297 9.71 1.25 -7.23
CA GLN A 297 8.55 0.76 -6.46
C GLN A 297 8.09 1.81 -5.43
N ALA A 298 9.03 2.50 -4.76
CA ALA A 298 8.71 3.60 -3.86
C ALA A 298 7.98 4.73 -4.59
N CYS A 299 8.40 5.07 -5.81
CA CYS A 299 7.69 6.05 -6.63
C CYS A 299 6.30 5.57 -7.05
N LEU A 300 6.13 4.29 -7.40
CA LEU A 300 4.84 3.73 -7.82
C LEU A 300 3.81 3.64 -6.68
N ILE A 301 4.24 3.53 -5.43
CA ILE A 301 3.36 3.52 -4.25
C ILE A 301 2.95 4.95 -3.84
N SER A 302 3.76 5.95 -4.19
CA SER A 302 3.47 7.36 -3.91
C SER A 302 2.58 7.96 -5.01
N ASP A 303 1.33 8.31 -4.67
CA ASP A 303 0.40 8.96 -5.61
C ASP A 303 1.02 10.23 -6.22
N ASP A 304 1.70 11.05 -5.43
CA ASP A 304 2.35 12.28 -5.90
C ASP A 304 3.50 11.99 -6.86
N CYS A 305 4.33 10.97 -6.59
CA CYS A 305 5.41 10.59 -7.51
C CYS A 305 4.85 10.02 -8.82
N TYR A 306 3.81 9.17 -8.73
CA TYR A 306 3.13 8.63 -9.90
C TYR A 306 2.54 9.74 -10.79
N PHE A 307 1.80 10.70 -10.21
CA PHE A 307 1.25 11.82 -10.97
C PHE A 307 2.32 12.77 -11.49
N LEU A 308 3.41 12.97 -10.75
CA LEU A 308 4.58 13.73 -11.23
C LEU A 308 5.17 13.10 -12.49
N VAL A 309 5.42 11.79 -12.49
CA VAL A 309 5.94 11.07 -13.65
C VAL A 309 4.98 11.19 -14.85
N GLN A 310 3.68 11.02 -14.64
CA GLN A 310 2.67 11.19 -15.70
C GLN A 310 2.68 12.61 -16.27
N CYS A 311 2.87 13.63 -15.43
CA CYS A 311 2.98 15.02 -15.86
C CYS A 311 4.24 15.23 -16.71
N LEU A 312 5.40 14.77 -16.23
CA LEU A 312 6.69 14.95 -16.92
C LEU A 312 6.73 14.32 -18.32
N VAL A 313 6.09 13.16 -18.51
CA VAL A 313 6.01 12.50 -19.84
C VAL A 313 5.24 13.34 -20.88
N THR A 314 4.40 14.28 -20.44
CA THR A 314 3.67 15.18 -21.36
C THR A 314 4.49 16.40 -21.77
N CYS A 315 5.58 16.72 -21.07
CA CYS A 315 6.46 17.82 -21.40
C CYS A 315 7.33 17.50 -22.61
N ALA A 316 7.60 18.50 -23.44
CA ALA A 316 8.61 18.36 -24.49
C ALA A 316 10.03 18.42 -23.86
N ASP A 317 11.00 17.70 -24.44
CA ASP A 317 12.39 17.58 -23.94
C ASP A 317 13.13 18.91 -23.66
N THR A 318 12.60 20.06 -24.08
CA THR A 318 13.21 21.39 -23.91
C THR A 318 12.25 22.39 -23.24
N ASP A 319 11.16 21.93 -22.64
CA ASP A 319 10.14 22.78 -22.03
C ASP A 319 10.31 22.83 -20.51
N ASP A 320 11.33 23.57 -20.06
CA ASP A 320 11.62 23.78 -18.64
C ASP A 320 10.43 24.38 -17.88
N VAL A 321 9.55 25.13 -18.57
CA VAL A 321 8.35 25.71 -17.94
C VAL A 321 7.37 24.61 -17.56
N CYS A 322 7.10 23.68 -18.48
CA CYS A 322 6.26 22.51 -18.22
C CYS A 322 6.82 21.65 -17.08
N VAL A 323 8.14 21.37 -17.11
CA VAL A 323 8.80 20.57 -16.06
C VAL A 323 8.65 21.23 -14.68
N ASN A 324 8.92 22.53 -14.58
CA ASN A 324 8.77 23.26 -13.31
C ASN A 324 7.31 23.31 -12.83
N GLU A 325 6.34 23.46 -13.74
CA GLU A 325 4.91 23.40 -13.38
C GLU A 325 4.51 22.02 -12.83
N CYS A 326 5.07 20.93 -13.38
CA CYS A 326 4.86 19.58 -12.84
C CYS A 326 5.48 19.44 -11.43
N LEU A 327 6.73 19.87 -11.24
CA LEU A 327 7.41 19.80 -9.93
C LEU A 327 6.68 20.62 -8.86
N ASP A 328 6.17 21.80 -9.22
CA ASP A 328 5.39 22.66 -8.31
C ASP A 328 4.01 22.07 -7.97
N SER A 329 3.43 21.26 -8.87
CA SER A 329 2.12 20.64 -8.67
C SER A 329 2.16 19.41 -7.76
N TYR A 330 3.32 18.72 -7.67
CA TYR A 330 3.48 17.47 -6.93
C TYR A 330 4.73 17.50 -6.02
N PRO A 331 4.82 18.43 -5.05
CA PRO A 331 6.05 18.67 -4.28
C PRO A 331 6.47 17.46 -3.45
N ASP A 332 5.52 16.68 -2.92
CA ASP A 332 5.80 15.49 -2.10
C ASP A 332 6.31 14.31 -2.94
N GLY A 333 6.04 14.33 -4.26
CA GLY A 333 6.56 13.35 -5.22
C GLY A 333 7.99 13.63 -5.66
N VAL A 334 8.49 14.86 -5.50
CA VAL A 334 9.79 15.30 -6.03
C VAL A 334 10.94 14.54 -5.41
N ASP A 335 10.99 14.39 -4.08
CA ASP A 335 12.09 13.71 -3.41
C ASP A 335 12.16 12.22 -3.79
N THR A 336 11.00 11.58 -3.91
CA THR A 336 10.91 10.16 -4.32
C THR A 336 11.33 9.99 -5.77
N PHE A 337 10.85 10.87 -6.65
CA PHE A 337 11.24 10.86 -8.06
C PHE A 337 12.72 11.20 -8.26
N TYR A 338 13.28 12.11 -7.46
CA TYR A 338 14.70 12.47 -7.49
C TYR A 338 15.60 11.27 -7.19
N ASN A 339 15.25 10.45 -6.19
CA ASN A 339 16.01 9.24 -5.87
C ASN A 339 15.97 8.24 -7.03
N TYR A 340 14.79 8.02 -7.62
CA TYR A 340 14.65 7.16 -8.79
C TYR A 340 15.40 7.69 -10.02
N ASP A 341 15.27 8.98 -10.35
CA ASP A 341 15.97 9.63 -11.48
C ASP A 341 17.49 9.58 -11.29
N THR A 342 17.98 9.79 -10.06
CA THR A 342 19.41 9.71 -9.72
C THR A 342 19.94 8.30 -9.90
N CYS A 343 19.26 7.29 -9.33
CA CYS A 343 19.64 5.89 -9.52
C CYS A 343 19.70 5.54 -11.01
N LEU A 344 18.64 5.87 -11.75
CA LEU A 344 18.52 5.53 -13.16
C LEU A 344 19.57 6.25 -14.02
N ASN A 345 19.58 7.58 -14.01
CA ASN A 345 20.33 8.40 -14.97
C ASN A 345 21.76 8.71 -14.53
N CYS A 346 22.04 8.72 -13.22
CA CYS A 346 23.36 9.10 -12.70
C CYS A 346 24.19 7.91 -12.25
N GLU A 347 23.57 6.86 -11.72
CA GLU A 347 24.29 5.70 -11.19
C GLU A 347 24.32 4.52 -12.17
N GLN A 348 23.17 4.15 -12.73
CA GLN A 348 23.07 2.95 -13.56
C GLN A 348 23.21 3.19 -15.07
N CYS A 349 22.79 4.34 -15.59
CA CYS A 349 22.71 4.61 -17.04
C CYS A 349 23.41 5.89 -17.51
N TYR A 350 24.43 6.34 -16.80
CA TYR A 350 25.10 7.62 -17.07
C TYR A 350 25.64 7.74 -18.51
N TYR A 351 26.40 6.76 -19.00
CA TYR A 351 26.94 6.72 -20.37
C TYR A 351 25.87 6.39 -21.41
N SER A 352 24.97 5.45 -21.11
CA SER A 352 23.93 4.96 -22.03
C SER A 352 22.82 5.98 -22.29
N CYS A 353 22.45 6.80 -21.29
CA CYS A 353 21.43 7.85 -21.36
C CYS A 353 22.03 9.26 -21.49
N GLY A 354 23.35 9.41 -21.37
CA GLY A 354 24.04 10.68 -21.61
C GLY A 354 23.74 11.77 -20.58
N ALA A 355 23.54 11.38 -19.32
CA ALA A 355 23.23 12.27 -18.19
C ALA A 355 22.01 13.20 -18.43
N SER A 356 20.99 12.71 -19.12
CA SER A 356 19.78 13.48 -19.48
C SER A 356 18.69 13.48 -18.38
N GLY A 357 19.08 13.26 -17.12
CA GLY A 357 18.17 13.27 -15.98
C GLY A 357 17.50 14.63 -15.80
N VAL A 358 16.28 14.63 -15.24
CA VAL A 358 15.49 15.84 -15.01
C VAL A 358 16.19 16.79 -14.04
N PHE A 359 16.98 16.23 -13.11
CA PHE A 359 17.63 17.00 -12.05
C PHE A 359 19.13 17.27 -12.25
N GLU A 360 19.66 16.95 -13.43
CA GLU A 360 21.11 16.92 -13.73
C GLU A 360 21.89 15.94 -12.84
N CYS A 361 22.77 15.18 -13.48
CA CYS A 361 23.89 14.50 -12.83
C CYS A 361 25.13 15.43 -12.90
#